data_AF-T1C2J5-F1
#
_entry.id   AF-T1C2J5-F1
#
_cell.length_a   1.000
_cell.length_b   1.000
_cell.length_c   1.000
_cell.angle_alpha   90.00
_cell.angle_beta   90.00
_cell.angle_gamma   90.00
#
_symmetry.space_group_name_H-M   'P 1'
#
loop_
_entity.id
_entity.type
_entity.pdbx_description
1 polymer ?
#
loop_
_entity_poly.entity_id
_entity_poly.type
_entity_poly.pdbx_seq_one_letter_code
_entity_poly.pdbx_strand_id
1 'polypeptide(L)'
;GDSEKLSIFGRGAWRVAGTFNAEIRGAYEMAYLFETPVVLGGSRYDSLVGESRPTTPYPEGIRRTVAWFRSPSRGSGTTTRH
;
A
#
# COMPACT_ATOMS: atom_id res chain seq x y z
N GLY A 1 21.19 -3.92 -32.44
CA GLY A 1 21.35 -4.73 -31.24
C GLY A 1 21.85 -3.81 -30.19
N ASP A 2 20.92 -3.13 -29.50
CA ASP A 2 21.27 -2.09 -28.54
C ASP A 2 20.72 -2.55 -27.20
N SER A 3 21.63 -3.06 -26.37
CA SER A 3 21.33 -3.35 -24.98
C SER A 3 21.00 -2.04 -24.30
N GLU A 4 19.72 -1.86 -23.99
CA GLU A 4 19.21 -0.82 -23.10
C GLU A 4 19.93 -0.98 -21.75
N LYS A 5 21.06 -0.29 -21.59
CA LYS A 5 21.79 -0.21 -20.33
C LYS A 5 20.95 0.64 -19.39
N LEU A 6 19.99 0.02 -18.73
CA LEU A 6 19.30 0.61 -17.61
C LEU A 6 20.35 0.79 -16.51
N SER A 7 20.92 1.99 -16.43
CA SER A 7 21.81 2.38 -15.34
C SER A 7 21.00 2.40 -14.06
N ILE A 8 21.02 1.30 -13.32
CA ILE A 8 20.43 1.20 -11.99
C ILE A 8 21.34 2.04 -11.09
N PHE A 9 21.08 3.34 -11.02
CA PHE A 9 21.73 4.24 -10.08
C PHE A 9 21.51 3.67 -8.68
N GLY A 10 22.57 3.11 -8.09
CA GLY A 10 22.51 2.47 -6.78
C GLY A 10 22.13 3.45 -5.68
N ARG A 11 21.74 2.94 -4.51
CA ARG A 11 21.30 3.71 -3.33
C ARG A 11 22.19 4.93 -3.00
N GLY A 12 23.50 4.85 -3.27
CA GLY A 12 24.45 5.95 -3.08
C GLY A 12 24.27 7.15 -4.02
N ALA A 13 23.81 6.96 -5.26
CA ALA A 13 23.62 8.03 -6.24
C ALA A 13 22.46 8.96 -5.86
N TRP A 14 21.38 8.40 -5.32
CA TRP A 14 20.24 9.17 -4.80
C TRP A 14 20.61 10.06 -3.62
N ARG A 15 21.52 9.59 -2.75
CA ARG A 15 22.01 10.36 -1.61
C ARG A 15 22.82 11.59 -2.05
N VAL A 16 23.61 11.46 -3.13
CA VAL A 16 24.35 12.58 -3.73
C VAL A 16 23.41 13.52 -4.49
N ALA A 17 22.42 13.01 -5.22
CA ALA A 17 21.44 13.85 -5.91
C ALA A 17 20.58 14.67 -4.91
N GLY A 18 20.22 14.07 -3.78
CA GLY A 18 19.45 14.71 -2.70
C GLY A 18 20.18 15.85 -1.98
N THR A 19 21.51 15.99 -2.08
CA THR A 19 22.22 17.16 -1.52
C THR A 19 22.03 18.43 -2.36
N PHE A 20 21.64 18.28 -3.62
CA PHE A 20 21.43 19.41 -4.56
C PHE A 20 19.94 19.70 -4.83
N ASN A 21 19.04 18.79 -4.45
CA ASN A 21 17.59 18.96 -4.65
C ASN A 21 16.80 18.35 -3.47
N ALA A 22 16.00 19.18 -2.79
CA ALA A 22 15.23 18.78 -1.61
C ALA A 22 14.09 17.79 -1.91
N GLU A 23 13.52 17.86 -3.11
CA GLU A 23 12.46 16.95 -3.57
C GLU A 23 13.02 15.53 -3.78
N ILE A 24 14.20 15.43 -4.37
CA ILE A 24 14.92 14.15 -4.54
C ILE A 24 15.28 13.54 -3.18
N ARG A 25 15.71 14.36 -2.21
CA ARG A 25 15.99 13.90 -0.84
C ARG A 25 14.74 13.31 -0.18
N GLY A 26 13.60 14.00 -0.30
CA GLY A 26 12.32 13.51 0.22
C GLY A 26 11.87 12.20 -0.45
N ALA A 27 12.01 12.10 -1.77
CA ALA A 27 11.69 10.87 -2.50
C ALA A 27 12.55 9.67 -2.04
N TYR A 28 13.85 9.90 -1.79
CA TYR A 28 14.75 8.87 -1.26
C TYR A 28 14.37 8.42 0.16
N GLU A 29 13.98 9.34 1.03
CA GLU A 29 13.47 9.00 2.37
C GLU A 29 12.18 8.17 2.29
N MET A 30 11.29 8.48 1.35
CA MET A 30 10.07 7.70 1.15
C MET A 30 10.32 6.34 0.50
N ALA A 31 11.37 6.21 -0.32
CA ALA A 31 11.77 4.95 -0.93
C ALA A 31 12.09 3.88 0.12
N TYR A 32 12.58 4.26 1.31
CA TYR A 32 12.83 3.35 2.43
C TYR A 32 11.61 2.48 2.79
N LEU A 33 10.39 3.02 2.67
CA LEU A 33 9.16 2.27 2.95
C LEU A 33 8.99 1.02 2.07
N PHE A 34 9.64 1.00 0.90
CA PHE A 34 9.56 -0.09 -0.06
C PHE A 34 10.75 -1.05 0.01
N GLU A 35 11.84 -0.69 0.69
CA GLU A 35 13.05 -1.52 0.75
C GLU A 35 12.94 -2.68 1.74
N THR A 36 12.18 -2.51 2.82
CA THR A 36 11.91 -3.58 3.79
C THR A 36 10.40 -3.77 3.90
N PRO A 37 9.80 -4.73 3.18
CA PRO A 37 8.35 -4.91 3.23
C PRO A 37 7.93 -5.27 4.64
N VAL A 38 7.04 -4.45 5.21
CA VAL A 38 6.46 -4.72 6.54
C VAL A 38 5.45 -5.85 6.41
N VAL A 39 5.80 -7.03 6.92
CA VAL A 39 4.87 -8.16 7.03
C VAL A 39 4.05 -7.98 8.31
N LEU A 40 2.78 -7.60 8.16
CA LEU A 40 1.85 -7.45 9.27
C LEU A 40 1.22 -8.81 9.62
N GLY A 41 1.64 -9.41 10.73
CA GLY A 41 1.06 -10.64 11.28
C GLY A 41 -0.04 -10.34 12.32
N GLY A 42 -1.08 -11.18 12.36
CA GLY A 42 -2.22 -11.04 13.28
C GLY A 42 -1.92 -11.37 14.75
N SER A 43 -0.82 -12.06 15.04
CA SER A 43 -0.55 -12.63 16.38
C SER A 43 -0.53 -11.60 17.52
N ARG A 44 -0.03 -10.38 17.26
CA ARG A 44 -0.09 -9.30 18.25
C ARG A 44 -1.53 -8.85 18.51
N TYR A 45 -2.35 -8.80 17.48
CA TYR A 45 -3.77 -8.54 17.63
C TYR A 45 -4.42 -9.69 18.41
N ASP A 46 -4.17 -10.94 18.05
CA ASP A 46 -4.74 -12.11 18.73
C ASP A 46 -4.49 -12.09 20.25
N SER A 47 -3.30 -11.63 20.68
CA SER A 47 -2.99 -11.47 22.11
C SER A 47 -3.78 -10.37 22.83
N LEU A 48 -4.22 -9.33 22.11
CA LEU A 48 -4.95 -8.18 22.65
C LEU A 48 -6.46 -8.35 22.56
N VAL A 49 -6.94 -9.02 21.51
CA VAL A 49 -8.36 -9.18 21.21
C VAL A 49 -8.86 -10.61 21.40
N GLY A 50 -8.01 -11.60 21.61
CA GLY A 50 -8.38 -13.00 21.79
C GLY A 50 -8.58 -13.73 20.45
N GLU A 51 -8.14 -14.99 20.42
CA GLU A 51 -8.09 -15.86 19.24
C GLU A 51 -9.49 -16.26 18.71
N SER A 52 -10.53 -16.16 19.54
CA SER A 52 -11.87 -16.68 19.24
C SER A 52 -12.73 -15.74 18.41
N ARG A 53 -12.20 -14.63 17.89
CA ARG A 53 -13.00 -13.73 17.06
C ARG A 53 -13.13 -14.26 15.63
N PRO A 54 -14.33 -14.23 15.05
CA PRO A 54 -14.50 -14.57 13.64
C PRO A 54 -13.72 -13.57 12.78
N THR A 55 -12.59 -14.02 12.22
CA THR A 55 -11.84 -13.27 11.23
C THR A 55 -12.32 -13.65 9.84
N THR A 56 -12.50 -12.66 8.96
CA THR A 56 -12.72 -12.98 7.54
C THR A 56 -11.36 -13.37 6.95
N PRO A 57 -11.22 -14.57 6.36
CA PRO A 57 -9.97 -14.97 5.72
C PRO A 57 -9.54 -13.92 4.69
N TYR A 58 -8.26 -13.56 4.68
CA TYR A 58 -7.74 -12.47 3.84
C TYR A 58 -8.14 -12.59 2.35
N PRO A 59 -8.05 -13.77 1.69
CA PRO A 59 -8.48 -13.90 0.29
C PRO A 59 -9.97 -13.59 0.09
N GLU A 60 -10.81 -13.97 1.04
CA GLU A 60 -12.25 -13.71 0.99
C GLU A 60 -12.56 -12.23 1.22
N GLY A 61 -11.85 -11.59 2.16
CA GLY A 61 -11.96 -10.15 2.40
C GLY A 61 -11.63 -9.34 1.15
N ILE A 62 -10.53 -9.66 0.47
CA ILE A 62 -10.15 -9.00 -0.79
C ILE A 62 -11.22 -9.17 -1.85
N ARG A 63 -11.72 -10.40 -2.06
CA ARG A 63 -12.79 -10.66 -3.03
C ARG A 63 -14.04 -9.81 -2.76
N ARG A 64 -14.50 -9.77 -1.51
CA ARG A 64 -15.69 -8.99 -1.11
C ARG A 64 -15.49 -7.49 -1.31
N THR A 65 -14.34 -6.96 -0.89
CA THR A 65 -14.03 -5.53 -1.03
C THR A 65 -13.93 -5.11 -2.48
N VAL A 66 -13.25 -5.90 -3.32
CA VAL A 66 -13.16 -5.63 -4.76
C VAL A 66 -14.53 -5.73 -5.43
N ALA A 67 -15.35 -6.73 -5.07
CA ALA A 67 -16.71 -6.86 -5.58
C ALA A 67 -17.60 -5.66 -5.17
N TRP A 68 -17.47 -5.19 -3.93
CA TRP A 68 -18.13 -3.97 -3.46
C TRP A 68 -17.67 -2.72 -4.23
N PHE A 69 -16.36 -2.54 -4.39
CA PHE A 69 -15.78 -1.39 -5.08
C PHE A 69 -16.18 -1.33 -6.55
N ARG A 70 -16.29 -2.51 -7.20
CA ARG A 70 -16.69 -2.65 -8.60
C ARG A 70 -18.19 -2.56 -8.83
N SER A 71 -19.01 -2.61 -7.77
CA SER A 71 -20.47 -2.50 -7.89
C SER A 71 -20.85 -1.03 -8.10
N PRO A 72 -21.27 -0.62 -9.31
CA PRO A 72 -21.57 0.77 -9.60
C PRO A 72 -23.00 1.09 -9.15
N SER A 73 -23.18 1.39 -7.86
CA SER A 73 -24.31 2.19 -7.33
C SER A 73 -24.44 2.07 -5.81
N ARG A 74 -24.00 3.09 -5.07
CA ARG A 74 -24.68 3.58 -3.84
C ARG A 74 -24.55 5.11 -3.79
N GLY A 75 -25.22 5.73 -4.75
CA GLY A 75 -25.36 7.17 -4.87
C GLY A 75 -26.71 7.53 -5.47
N SER A 76 -27.78 6.91 -4.98
CA SER A 76 -29.16 7.36 -5.25
C SER A 76 -29.97 7.18 -3.97
N GLY A 77 -29.69 8.05 -3.00
CA GLY A 77 -30.65 8.32 -1.93
C GLY A 77 -31.82 9.05 -2.56
N THR A 78 -32.86 8.31 -2.95
CA THR A 78 -34.13 8.90 -3.36
C THR A 78 -34.77 9.51 -2.12
N THR A 79 -34.61 10.82 -1.94
CA THR A 79 -35.41 11.61 -0.99
C THR A 79 -36.84 11.60 -1.48
N THR A 80 -37.65 10.64 -1.03
CA THR A 80 -39.11 10.78 -1.05
C THR A 80 -39.49 11.66 0.12
N ARG A 81 -39.69 12.95 -0.16
CA ARG A 81 -40.29 13.91 0.78
C ARG A 81 -41.81 13.74 0.66
N HIS A 82 -42.46 13.34 1.76
CA HIS A 82 -43.90 13.49 1.94
C HIS A 82 -44.26 14.96 2.15
#